data_AF-A0A662GA14-F1
#
_entry.id   AF-A0A662GA14-F1
#
_cell.length_a   1.000
_cell.length_b   1.000
_cell.length_c   1.000
_cell.angle_alpha   90.00
_cell.angle_beta   90.00
_cell.angle_gamma   90.00
#
_symmetry.space_group_name_H-M   'P 1'
#
loop_
_entity.id
_entity.type
_entity.pdbx_description
1 polymer ?
#
loop_
_entity_poly.entity_id
_entity_poly.type
_entity_poly.pdbx_seq_one_letter_code
_entity_poly.pdbx_strand_id
1 'polypeptide(L)'
;MSNVFNWFKSRREALLKEEFIRYSNTIVEVVEIFQELMDRWIKGNYKKEYVELLRAKERDADIQRRRILTMLAESTMDSAVKVYLARIARQA
;
A
#
# COMPACT_ATOMS: atom_id res chain seq x y z
N MET A 1 10.22 -20.37 -26.81
CA MET A 1 9.21 -19.38 -26.36
C MET A 1 8.93 -19.40 -24.85
N SER A 2 9.34 -20.43 -24.09
CA SER A 2 9.10 -20.54 -22.64
C SER A 2 9.89 -19.53 -21.77
N ASN A 3 11.12 -19.18 -22.14
CA ASN A 3 11.99 -18.34 -21.30
C ASN A 3 11.53 -16.88 -21.17
N VAL A 4 10.97 -16.28 -22.23
CA VAL A 4 10.52 -14.88 -22.19
C VAL A 4 9.25 -14.74 -21.34
N PHE A 5 8.32 -15.68 -21.45
CA PHE A 5 7.08 -15.67 -20.67
C PHE A 5 7.35 -15.86 -19.17
N ASN A 6 8.25 -16.79 -18.81
CA ASN A 6 8.67 -17.00 -17.43
C ASN A 6 9.41 -15.77 -16.88
N TRP A 7 10.26 -15.13 -17.67
CA TRP A 7 10.94 -13.89 -17.27
C TRP A 7 9.95 -12.74 -17.01
N PHE A 8 8.96 -12.57 -17.88
CA PHE A 8 7.89 -11.58 -17.70
C PHE A 8 7.04 -11.85 -16.45
N LYS A 9 6.74 -13.12 -16.18
CA LYS A 9 6.02 -13.54 -14.97
C LYS A 9 6.82 -13.20 -13.70
N SER A 10 8.08 -13.60 -13.63
CA SER A 10 8.95 -13.30 -12.49
C SER A 10 9.13 -11.79 -12.28
N ARG A 11 9.26 -11.02 -13.37
CA ARG A 11 9.37 -9.55 -13.29
C ARG A 11 8.09 -8.90 -12.76
N ARG A 12 6.91 -9.35 -13.20
CA ARG A 12 5.63 -8.85 -12.69
C ARG A 12 5.42 -9.19 -11.21
N GLU A 13 5.79 -10.39 -10.78
CA GLU A 13 5.72 -10.80 -9.38
C GLU A 13 6.70 -10.00 -8.50
N ALA A 14 7.91 -9.70 -9.01
CA ALA A 14 8.87 -8.83 -8.33
C ALA A 14 8.33 -7.40 -8.15
N LEU A 15 7.74 -6.82 -9.22
CA LEU A 15 7.11 -5.50 -9.13
C LEU A 15 5.94 -5.47 -8.14
N LEU A 16 5.12 -6.52 -8.11
CA LEU A 16 4.02 -6.62 -7.16
C LEU A 16 4.55 -6.65 -5.71
N LYS A 17 5.62 -7.41 -5.46
CA LYS A 17 6.29 -7.43 -4.15
C LYS A 17 6.80 -6.04 -3.76
N GLU A 18 7.46 -5.33 -4.67
CA GLU A 18 7.92 -3.96 -4.44
C GLU A 18 6.77 -3.01 -4.10
N GLU A 19 5.63 -3.11 -4.80
CA GLU A 19 4.45 -2.30 -4.47
C GLU A 19 3.88 -2.64 -3.09
N PHE A 20 3.83 -3.90 -2.70
CA PHE A 20 3.41 -4.29 -1.35
C PHE A 20 4.32 -3.71 -0.27
N ILE A 21 5.64 -3.71 -0.50
CA ILE A 21 6.61 -3.09 0.41
C ILE A 21 6.36 -1.59 0.50
N ARG A 22 6.20 -0.90 -0.65
CA ARG A 22 5.87 0.53 -0.68
C ARG A 22 4.58 0.84 0.10
N TYR A 23 3.53 0.07 -0.15
CA TYR A 23 2.24 0.21 0.53
C TYR A 23 2.37 0.04 2.05
N SER A 24 3.10 -0.97 2.48
CA SER A 24 3.35 -1.21 3.91
C SER A 24 4.10 -0.03 4.55
N ASN A 25 5.12 0.51 3.87
CA ASN A 25 5.84 1.69 4.35
C ASN A 25 4.94 2.93 4.43
N THR A 26 4.08 3.16 3.43
CA THR A 26 3.13 4.28 3.45
C THR A 26 2.12 4.15 4.60
N ILE A 27 1.65 2.93 4.92
CA ILE A 27 0.80 2.71 6.10
C ILE A 27 1.56 3.07 7.39
N VAL A 28 2.81 2.63 7.52
CA VAL A 28 3.64 2.98 8.68
C VAL A 28 3.78 4.50 8.82
N GLU A 29 4.08 5.20 7.72
CA GLU A 29 4.15 6.68 7.71
C GLU A 29 2.81 7.32 8.16
N VAL A 30 1.68 6.81 7.70
CA VAL A 30 0.35 7.31 8.12
C VAL A 30 0.16 7.17 9.62
N VAL A 31 0.51 6.00 10.18
CA VAL A 31 0.41 5.74 11.62
C VAL A 31 1.34 6.65 12.41
N GLU A 32 2.57 6.86 11.95
CA GLU A 32 3.54 7.77 12.58
C GLU A 32 3.04 9.23 12.58
N ILE A 33 2.47 9.70 11.47
CA ILE A 33 1.87 11.04 11.37
C ILE A 33 0.67 11.16 12.31
N PHE A 34 -0.15 10.12 12.41
CA PHE A 34 -1.27 10.11 13.34
C PHE A 34 -0.79 10.17 14.80
N GLN A 35 0.26 9.43 15.15
CA GLN A 35 0.87 9.49 16.47
C GLN A 35 1.41 10.89 16.78
N GLU A 36 2.09 11.53 15.83
CA GLU A 36 2.58 12.91 15.98
C GLU A 36 1.42 13.90 16.18
N LEU A 37 0.33 13.74 15.42
CA LEU A 37 -0.87 14.55 15.56
C LEU A 37 -1.48 14.42 16.95
N MET A 38 -1.57 13.20 17.48
CA MET A 38 -2.06 12.93 18.83
C MET A 38 -1.18 13.56 19.91
N ASP A 39 0.14 13.47 19.78
CA ASP A 39 1.08 14.11 20.72
C ASP A 39 0.95 15.64 20.70
N ARG A 40 0.84 16.25 19.50
CA ARG A 40 0.61 17.70 19.35
C ARG A 40 -0.74 18.12 19.93
N TRP A 41 -1.77 17.29 19.77
CA TRP A 41 -3.08 17.53 20.36
C TRP A 41 -3.01 17.57 21.89
N ILE A 42 -2.39 16.56 22.50
CA ILE A 42 -2.21 16.49 23.97
C ILE A 42 -1.44 17.70 24.49
N LYS A 43 -0.43 18.17 23.74
CA LYS A 43 0.37 19.36 24.08
C LYS A 43 -0.32 20.70 23.80
N GLY A 44 -1.55 20.70 23.27
CA GLY A 44 -2.29 21.92 22.93
C GLY A 44 -1.76 22.67 21.69
N ASN A 45 -0.86 22.06 20.92
CA ASN A 45 -0.24 22.63 19.71
C ASN A 45 -0.88 22.11 18.42
N TYR A 46 -2.17 21.76 18.50
CA TYR A 46 -2.92 21.25 17.36
C TYR A 46 -3.10 22.32 16.28
N LYS A 47 -2.92 21.91 15.02
CA LYS A 47 -3.18 22.73 13.84
C LYS A 47 -3.92 21.89 12.81
N LYS A 48 -4.84 22.54 12.08
CA LYS A 48 -5.71 21.88 11.09
C LYS A 48 -4.92 21.22 9.97
N GLU A 49 -3.79 21.82 9.61
CA GLU A 49 -2.86 21.38 8.57
C GLU A 49 -2.33 19.96 8.85
N TYR A 50 -2.25 19.53 10.11
CA TYR A 50 -1.84 18.16 10.45
C TYR A 50 -2.91 17.12 10.08
N VAL A 51 -4.20 17.46 10.20
CA VAL A 51 -5.28 16.58 9.74
C VAL A 51 -5.32 16.53 8.21
N GLU A 52 -5.05 17.65 7.55
CA GLU A 52 -4.97 17.70 6.08
C GLU A 52 -3.81 16.86 5.56
N LEU A 53 -2.64 16.91 6.23
CA LEU A 53 -1.50 16.05 5.94
C LEU A 53 -1.83 14.56 6.13
N LEU A 54 -2.46 14.20 7.24
CA LEU A 54 -2.88 12.82 7.51
C LEU A 54 -3.83 12.31 6.41
N ARG A 55 -4.85 13.09 6.06
CA ARG A 55 -5.80 12.75 4.98
C ARG A 55 -5.12 12.59 3.63
N ALA A 56 -4.14 13.44 3.32
CA ALA A 56 -3.38 13.33 2.07
C ALA A 56 -2.61 12.00 2.03
N LYS A 57 -1.96 11.62 3.12
CA LYS A 57 -1.21 10.37 3.23
C LYS A 57 -2.10 9.12 3.21
N GLU A 58 -3.26 9.16 3.86
CA GLU A 58 -4.28 8.10 3.75
C GLU A 58 -4.76 7.94 2.31
N ARG A 59 -4.95 9.05 1.59
CA ARG A 59 -5.32 9.02 0.17
C ARG A 59 -4.23 8.39 -0.69
N ASP A 60 -2.97 8.69 -0.44
CA ASP A 60 -1.83 8.09 -1.14
C ASP A 60 -1.78 6.57 -0.90
N ALA A 61 -2.01 6.13 0.34
CA ALA A 61 -2.12 4.72 0.68
C ALA A 61 -3.28 4.05 -0.08
N ASP A 62 -4.47 4.68 -0.14
CA ASP A 62 -5.60 4.12 -0.90
C ASP A 62 -5.31 4.01 -2.42
N ILE A 63 -4.58 4.97 -2.99
CA ILE A 63 -4.16 4.92 -4.40
C ILE A 63 -3.23 3.71 -4.63
N GLN A 64 -2.24 3.51 -3.75
CA GLN A 64 -1.33 2.36 -3.82
C GLN A 64 -2.08 1.04 -3.64
N ARG A 65 -3.01 0.97 -2.70
CA ARG A 65 -3.89 -0.18 -2.48
C ARG A 65 -4.65 -0.57 -3.74
N ARG A 66 -5.29 0.40 -4.39
CA ARG A 66 -6.01 0.17 -5.67
C ARG A 66 -5.07 -0.34 -6.75
N ARG A 67 -3.87 0.22 -6.84
CA ARG A 67 -2.85 -0.21 -7.80
C ARG A 67 -2.44 -1.67 -7.59
N ILE A 68 -2.20 -2.07 -6.34
CA ILE A 68 -1.91 -3.46 -5.97
C ILE A 68 -3.06 -4.39 -6.40
N LEU A 69 -4.31 -4.01 -6.12
CA LEU A 69 -5.47 -4.82 -6.49
C LEU A 69 -5.59 -4.99 -8.02
N THR A 70 -5.31 -3.94 -8.79
CA THR A 70 -5.26 -4.02 -10.26
C THR A 70 -4.14 -4.96 -10.72
N MET A 71 -2.93 -4.81 -10.17
CA MET A 71 -1.80 -5.69 -10.52
C MET A 71 -2.05 -7.16 -10.16
N LEU A 72 -2.73 -7.43 -9.05
CA LEU A 72 -3.16 -8.77 -8.66
C LEU A 72 -4.18 -9.35 -9.64
N ALA A 73 -5.15 -8.55 -10.09
CA ALA A 73 -6.13 -8.99 -11.07
C ALA A 73 -5.45 -9.40 -12.39
N GLU A 74 -4.48 -8.61 -12.84
CA GLU A 74 -3.73 -8.81 -14.08
C GLU A 74 -2.61 -9.86 -14.00
N SER A 75 -2.23 -10.32 -12.80
CA SER A 75 -1.11 -11.26 -12.65
C SER A 75 -1.47 -12.66 -13.15
N THR A 76 -0.47 -13.49 -13.44
CA THR A 76 -0.68 -14.92 -13.77
C THR A 76 -0.48 -15.83 -12.55
N MET A 77 -0.54 -15.26 -11.35
CA MET A 77 -0.46 -15.98 -10.09
C MET A 77 -1.68 -16.88 -9.90
N ASP A 78 -1.50 -17.91 -9.07
CA ASP A 78 -2.60 -18.78 -8.66
C ASP A 78 -3.76 -17.99 -8.03
N SER A 79 -4.98 -18.42 -8.32
CA SER A 79 -6.21 -17.72 -7.90
C SER A 79 -6.32 -17.62 -6.37
N ALA A 80 -5.96 -18.68 -5.63
CA ALA A 80 -6.03 -18.67 -4.18
C ALA A 80 -5.03 -17.66 -3.59
N VAL A 81 -3.83 -17.58 -4.16
CA VAL A 81 -2.80 -16.60 -3.77
C VAL A 81 -3.27 -15.17 -4.04
N LYS A 82 -3.87 -14.90 -5.20
CA LYS A 82 -4.44 -13.58 -5.53
C LYS A 82 -5.49 -13.15 -4.53
N VAL A 83 -6.45 -14.02 -4.22
CA VAL A 83 -7.54 -13.74 -3.28
C VAL A 83 -6.98 -13.45 -1.89
N TYR A 84 -6.00 -14.24 -1.43
CA TYR A 84 -5.35 -14.04 -0.15
C TYR A 84 -4.62 -12.69 -0.07
N LEU A 85 -3.79 -12.35 -1.06
CA LEU A 85 -3.06 -11.08 -1.11
C LEU A 85 -4.01 -9.87 -1.26
N ALA A 86 -5.07 -10.00 -2.04
CA ALA A 86 -6.09 -8.97 -2.17
C ALA A 86 -6.84 -8.74 -0.86
N ARG A 87 -7.05 -9.79 -0.05
CA ARG A 87 -7.63 -9.65 1.30
C ARG A 87 -6.69 -8.88 2.22
N ILE A 88 -5.40 -9.23 2.24
CA ILE A 88 -4.40 -8.51 3.05
C ILE A 88 -4.39 -7.02 2.68
N ALA A 89 -4.30 -6.70 1.38
CA ALA A 89 -4.28 -5.31 0.92
C ALA A 89 -5.55 -4.51 1.28
N ARG A 90 -6.69 -5.17 1.55
CA ARG A 90 -7.93 -4.51 1.98
C ARG A 90 -8.06 -4.35 3.48
N GLN A 91 -7.32 -5.13 4.26
CA GLN A 91 -7.39 -5.15 5.72
C GLN A 91 -6.29 -4.32 6.39
N ALA A 92 -5.19 -4.09 5.67
CA ALA A 92 -4.11 -3.20 6.05
C ALA A 92 -4.47 -1.76 5.70
#